data_AF-A0A9K3CWR4-F1
#
_entry.id   AF-A0A9K3CWR4-F1
#
_cell.length_a   1.000
_cell.length_b   1.000
_cell.length_c   1.000
_cell.angle_alpha   90.00
_cell.angle_beta   90.00
_cell.angle_gamma   90.00
#
_symmetry.space_group_name_H-M   'P 1'
#
loop_
_entity.id
_entity.type
_entity.pdbx_description
1 polymer ?
#
loop_
_entity_poly.entity_id
_entity_poly.type
_entity_poly.pdbx_seq_one_letter_code
_entity_poly.pdbx_strand_id
1 'polypeptide(L)'
;MPYLEEQLEEKKRECPEGWIPMTPSGKLRGPGVLRNAIKKYLEERGTGQQGTWLSEIGVTYAQFNKFMKGTFRYKEDAYDSPVYSKAARFLEFEKIHKKIRARDAKAKAKGTSAVTKAPVKLSAKKAAAKARMDAVSAVPMEACPPMPVYDDCDIVRTKITSFLAASGATAAAFSDAIGVSRGNLTGFRKYRGKGAGAGSMAYTAAYRFFEQMRVLDGVAKTAHRVESEERWGAEGYKLRHDDGHRWVRDGEPMDPRLADIDYCKDLSRKK
;
A
#
# COMPACT_ATOMS: atom_id res chain seq x y z
N MET A 1 -22.39 -5.05 -13.32
CA MET A 1 -21.44 -5.92 -12.60
C MET A 1 -21.96 -6.18 -11.19
N PRO A 2 -22.88 -7.15 -11.02
CA PRO A 2 -23.68 -7.36 -9.81
C PRO A 2 -23.02 -8.27 -8.74
N TYR A 3 -21.70 -8.48 -8.79
CA TYR A 3 -21.01 -9.46 -7.96
C TYR A 3 -21.14 -9.22 -6.44
N LEU A 4 -21.23 -7.95 -6.00
CA LEU A 4 -21.40 -7.64 -4.57
C LEU A 4 -22.85 -7.83 -4.10
N GLU A 5 -23.83 -7.57 -4.97
CA GLU A 5 -25.23 -7.88 -4.71
C GLU A 5 -25.47 -9.39 -4.64
N GLU A 6 -24.80 -10.16 -5.52
CA GLU A 6 -24.81 -11.62 -5.50
C GLU A 6 -24.19 -12.18 -4.22
N GLN A 7 -23.03 -11.66 -3.78
CA GLN A 7 -22.43 -12.02 -2.50
C GLN A 7 -23.35 -11.73 -1.30
N LEU A 8 -24.12 -10.65 -1.36
CA LEU A 8 -25.08 -10.34 -0.30
C LEU A 8 -26.20 -11.39 -0.26
N GLU A 9 -26.70 -11.81 -1.42
CA GLU A 9 -27.76 -12.81 -1.51
C GLU A 9 -27.28 -14.21 -1.12
N GLU A 10 -26.07 -14.59 -1.55
CA GLU A 10 -25.38 -15.81 -1.10
C GLU A 10 -25.21 -15.80 0.42
N LYS A 11 -24.77 -14.67 1.00
CA LYS A 11 -24.61 -14.55 2.45
C LYS A 11 -25.94 -14.59 3.20
N LYS A 12 -27.03 -14.08 2.63
CA LYS A 12 -28.39 -14.28 3.21
C LYS A 12 -28.81 -15.74 3.18
N ARG A 13 -28.46 -16.48 2.13
CA ARG A 13 -28.72 -17.92 2.02
C ARG A 13 -27.89 -18.73 3.02
N GLU A 14 -26.64 -18.37 3.22
CA GLU A 14 -25.75 -18.99 4.22
C GLU A 14 -26.14 -18.66 5.68
N CYS A 15 -26.71 -17.46 5.90
CA CYS A 15 -27.09 -16.98 7.23
C CYS A 15 -28.62 -16.83 7.33
N PRO A 16 -29.37 -17.96 7.43
CA PRO A 16 -30.82 -17.93 7.57
C PRO A 16 -31.25 -17.35 8.93
N GLU A 17 -32.56 -17.20 9.13
CA GLU A 17 -33.11 -16.76 10.42
C GLU A 17 -32.79 -17.78 11.52
N GLY A 18 -32.21 -17.32 12.63
CA GLY A 18 -31.67 -18.21 13.68
C GLY A 18 -30.19 -18.61 13.50
N TRP A 19 -29.50 -18.13 12.47
CA TRP A 19 -28.05 -18.38 12.30
C TRP A 19 -27.21 -17.87 13.48
N ILE A 20 -26.21 -18.65 13.86
CA ILE A 20 -25.34 -18.40 15.01
C ILE A 20 -23.91 -18.14 14.51
N PRO A 21 -23.25 -17.03 14.94
CA PRO A 21 -21.92 -16.70 14.46
C PRO A 21 -20.84 -17.62 15.04
N MET A 22 -20.07 -18.23 14.15
CA MET A 22 -18.90 -19.05 14.47
C MET A 22 -17.60 -18.36 14.02
N THR A 23 -16.52 -18.70 14.72
CA THR A 23 -15.14 -18.37 14.33
C THR A 23 -14.66 -19.33 13.24
N PRO A 24 -13.59 -18.98 12.48
CA PRO A 24 -12.99 -19.90 11.52
C PRO A 24 -12.54 -21.24 12.14
N SER A 25 -12.23 -21.23 13.45
CA SER A 25 -11.93 -22.42 14.25
C SER A 25 -13.15 -23.24 14.68
N GLY A 26 -14.36 -22.92 14.20
CA GLY A 26 -15.60 -23.63 14.54
C GLY A 26 -16.19 -23.32 15.93
N LYS A 27 -15.54 -22.46 16.73
CA LYS A 27 -16.04 -22.06 18.06
C LYS A 27 -17.05 -20.90 17.95
N LEU A 28 -18.04 -20.87 18.83
CA LEU A 28 -18.99 -19.77 18.95
C LEU A 28 -18.27 -18.44 19.23
N ARG A 29 -18.70 -17.36 18.55
CA ARG A 29 -18.15 -16.02 18.78
C ARG A 29 -18.56 -15.54 20.18
N GLY A 30 -17.62 -15.12 21.02
CA GLY A 30 -17.95 -14.67 22.38
C GLY A 30 -18.94 -13.48 22.40
N PRO A 31 -19.94 -13.44 23.30
CA PRO A 31 -20.90 -12.35 23.39
C PRO A 31 -20.25 -10.99 23.63
N GLY A 32 -19.13 -10.95 24.37
CA GLY A 32 -18.34 -9.74 24.57
C GLY A 32 -17.74 -9.18 23.27
N VAL A 33 -17.29 -10.05 22.37
CA VAL A 33 -16.78 -9.65 21.04
C VAL A 33 -17.91 -9.02 20.22
N LEU A 34 -19.11 -9.62 20.28
CA LEU A 34 -20.27 -9.07 19.58
C LEU A 34 -20.72 -7.73 20.18
N ARG A 35 -20.76 -7.58 21.51
CA ARG A 35 -21.05 -6.30 22.17
C ARG A 35 -20.11 -5.20 21.70
N ASN A 36 -18.80 -5.46 21.63
CA ASN A 36 -17.83 -4.48 21.17
C ASN A 36 -18.02 -4.11 19.70
N ALA A 37 -18.35 -5.09 18.85
CA ALA A 37 -18.67 -4.83 17.44
C ALA A 37 -19.93 -3.95 17.27
N ILE A 38 -20.96 -4.19 18.10
CA ILE A 38 -22.17 -3.37 18.12
C ILE A 38 -21.88 -1.95 18.61
N LYS A 39 -21.08 -1.77 19.67
CA LYS A 39 -20.67 -0.43 20.15
C LYS A 39 -20.00 0.36 19.04
N LYS A 40 -19.01 -0.24 18.38
CA LYS A 40 -18.30 0.39 17.26
C LYS A 40 -19.23 0.75 16.11
N TYR A 41 -20.18 -0.12 15.77
CA TYR A 41 -21.17 0.16 14.72
C TYR A 41 -22.06 1.37 15.07
N LEU A 42 -22.53 1.46 16.32
CA LEU A 42 -23.36 2.57 16.78
C LEU A 42 -22.57 3.88 16.89
N GLU A 43 -21.29 3.83 17.27
CA GLU A 43 -20.37 4.97 17.25
C GLU A 43 -20.15 5.50 15.82
N GLU A 44 -19.96 4.61 14.84
CA GLU A 44 -19.80 4.98 13.42
C GLU A 44 -21.06 5.65 12.81
N ARG A 45 -22.26 5.30 13.30
CA ARG A 45 -23.55 5.82 12.79
C ARG A 45 -24.11 7.01 13.57
N GLY A 46 -23.63 7.24 14.78
CA GLY A 46 -24.18 8.22 15.73
C GLY A 46 -25.27 7.63 16.62
N THR A 47 -25.26 8.00 17.89
CA THR A 47 -26.13 7.48 18.96
C THR A 47 -27.62 7.65 18.71
N GLY A 48 -28.02 8.62 17.88
CA GLY A 48 -29.42 8.87 17.50
C GLY A 48 -30.05 7.80 16.61
N GLN A 49 -29.27 6.91 15.98
CA GLN A 49 -29.80 5.85 15.10
C GLN A 49 -30.00 4.49 15.80
N GLN A 50 -29.79 4.42 17.13
CA GLN A 50 -29.95 3.17 17.86
C GLN A 50 -31.39 2.64 17.78
N GLY A 51 -32.39 3.50 18.00
CA GLY A 51 -33.81 3.08 17.97
C GLY A 51 -34.24 2.52 16.62
N THR A 52 -33.87 3.20 15.53
CA THR A 52 -34.17 2.76 14.17
C THR A 52 -33.50 1.44 13.83
N TRP A 53 -32.24 1.26 14.25
CA TRP A 53 -31.51 0.01 14.03
C TRP A 53 -32.12 -1.16 14.80
N LEU A 54 -32.56 -0.94 16.05
CA LEU A 54 -33.23 -1.96 16.85
C LEU A 54 -34.54 -2.42 16.22
N SER A 55 -35.32 -1.49 15.66
CA SER A 55 -36.51 -1.82 14.88
C SER A 55 -36.17 -2.60 13.60
N GLU A 56 -35.11 -2.24 12.89
CA GLU A 56 -34.65 -2.92 11.66
C GLU A 56 -34.26 -4.39 11.90
N ILE A 57 -33.56 -4.67 13.00
CA ILE A 57 -33.24 -6.05 13.38
C ILE A 57 -34.42 -6.78 14.04
N GLY A 58 -35.49 -6.07 14.41
CA GLY A 58 -36.65 -6.64 15.10
C GLY A 58 -36.33 -7.10 16.52
N VAL A 59 -35.68 -6.25 17.31
CA VAL A 59 -35.29 -6.50 18.71
C VAL A 59 -35.77 -5.36 19.59
N THR A 60 -36.27 -5.67 20.78
CA THR A 60 -36.75 -4.64 21.71
C THR A 60 -35.59 -3.97 22.46
N TYR A 61 -35.78 -2.71 22.85
CA TYR A 61 -34.78 -1.97 23.63
C TYR A 61 -34.40 -2.68 24.94
N ALA A 62 -35.37 -3.33 25.61
CA ALA A 62 -35.12 -4.08 26.85
C ALA A 62 -34.20 -5.28 26.61
N GLN A 63 -34.43 -6.04 25.53
CA GLN A 63 -33.57 -7.17 25.13
C GLN A 63 -32.16 -6.67 24.81
N PHE A 64 -32.05 -5.58 24.05
CA PHE A 64 -30.78 -4.96 23.72
C PHE A 64 -30.00 -4.51 24.97
N ASN A 65 -30.67 -3.78 25.88
CA ASN A 65 -30.02 -3.27 27.09
C ASN A 65 -29.54 -4.41 28.00
N LYS A 66 -30.35 -5.46 28.15
CA LYS A 66 -29.97 -6.69 28.89
C LYS A 66 -28.73 -7.34 28.26
N PHE A 67 -28.70 -7.46 26.93
CA PHE A 67 -27.56 -8.02 26.22
C PHE A 67 -26.30 -7.19 26.35
N MET A 68 -26.39 -5.86 26.23
CA MET A 68 -25.25 -4.96 26.30
C MET A 68 -24.67 -4.83 27.71
N LYS A 69 -25.52 -4.77 28.74
CA LYS A 69 -25.10 -4.76 30.15
C LYS A 69 -24.56 -6.11 30.62
N GLY A 70 -24.89 -7.19 29.92
CA GLY A 70 -24.45 -8.54 30.29
C GLY A 70 -25.10 -9.06 31.57
N THR A 71 -26.24 -8.49 31.95
CA THR A 71 -27.04 -8.90 33.12
C THR A 71 -27.81 -10.18 32.80
N PHE A 72 -27.08 -11.30 32.82
CA PHE A 72 -27.60 -12.65 32.65
C PHE A 72 -27.33 -13.47 33.91
N ARG A 73 -28.19 -14.48 34.16
CA ARG A 73 -28.02 -15.37 35.31
C ARG A 73 -26.82 -16.29 35.06
N TYR A 74 -26.69 -16.80 33.84
CA TYR A 74 -25.53 -17.55 33.38
C TYR A 74 -24.94 -16.90 32.13
N LYS A 75 -23.64 -17.13 31.90
CA LYS A 75 -22.94 -16.59 30.72
C LYS A 75 -23.50 -17.17 29.42
N GLU A 76 -24.05 -18.38 29.47
CA GLU A 76 -24.57 -19.09 28.30
C GLU A 76 -25.90 -18.52 27.80
N ASP A 77 -26.74 -17.97 28.70
CA ASP A 77 -28.00 -17.29 28.37
C ASP A 77 -27.81 -16.11 27.40
N ALA A 78 -26.59 -15.60 27.27
CA ALA A 78 -26.26 -14.54 26.32
C ALA A 78 -26.27 -15.02 24.86
N TYR A 79 -26.01 -16.31 24.60
CA TYR A 79 -26.03 -16.90 23.25
C TYR A 79 -27.46 -17.12 22.74
N ASP A 80 -28.40 -17.38 23.65
CA ASP A 80 -29.83 -17.55 23.34
C ASP A 80 -30.57 -16.23 23.13
N SER A 81 -29.88 -15.10 23.34
CA SER A 81 -30.48 -13.78 23.15
C SER A 81 -30.82 -13.55 21.67
N PRO A 82 -32.04 -13.05 21.35
CA PRO A 82 -32.37 -12.68 19.96
C PRO A 82 -31.46 -11.55 19.45
N VAL A 83 -30.91 -10.73 20.34
CA VAL A 83 -29.92 -9.70 20.01
C VAL A 83 -28.66 -10.34 19.42
N TYR A 84 -28.23 -11.48 19.96
CA TYR A 84 -26.98 -12.12 19.60
C TYR A 84 -26.99 -12.65 18.17
N SER A 85 -27.99 -13.45 17.80
CA SER A 85 -28.13 -13.99 16.44
C SER A 85 -28.46 -12.90 15.42
N LYS A 86 -29.44 -12.03 15.71
CA LYS A 86 -29.91 -11.00 14.78
C LYS A 86 -28.87 -9.91 14.53
N ALA A 87 -28.22 -9.41 15.58
CA ALA A 87 -27.18 -8.39 15.41
C ALA A 87 -25.93 -8.97 14.73
N ALA A 88 -25.57 -10.23 15.01
CA ALA A 88 -24.44 -10.87 14.33
C ALA A 88 -24.69 -11.02 12.82
N ARG A 89 -25.88 -11.49 12.43
CA ARG A 89 -26.29 -11.58 11.03
C ARG A 89 -26.25 -10.21 10.34
N PHE A 90 -26.83 -9.19 11.00
CA PHE A 90 -26.83 -7.82 10.49
C PHE A 90 -25.41 -7.29 10.25
N LEU A 91 -24.48 -7.48 11.19
CA LEU A 91 -23.11 -7.00 11.07
C LEU A 91 -22.34 -7.67 9.92
N GLU A 92 -22.62 -8.94 9.61
CA GLU A 92 -22.02 -9.61 8.45
C GLU A 92 -22.56 -9.02 7.14
N PHE A 93 -23.86 -8.70 7.07
CA PHE A 93 -24.43 -8.01 5.90
C PHE A 93 -23.90 -6.58 5.75
N GLU A 94 -23.75 -5.83 6.85
CA GLU A 94 -23.19 -4.47 6.81
C GLU A 94 -21.75 -4.43 6.29
N LYS A 95 -20.95 -5.50 6.47
CA LYS A 95 -19.61 -5.57 5.83
C LYS A 95 -19.71 -5.55 4.31
N ILE A 96 -20.72 -6.20 3.74
CA ILE A 96 -20.96 -6.24 2.30
C ILE A 96 -21.59 -4.94 1.84
N HIS A 97 -22.60 -4.42 2.56
CA HIS A 97 -23.16 -3.10 2.29
C HIS A 97 -22.11 -1.99 2.34
N LYS A 98 -21.14 -2.03 3.26
CA LYS A 98 -20.03 -1.08 3.31
C LYS A 98 -19.16 -1.14 2.05
N LYS A 99 -18.93 -2.34 1.49
CA LYS A 99 -18.25 -2.51 0.19
C LYS A 99 -19.08 -1.96 -0.97
N ILE A 100 -20.40 -2.19 -0.96
CA ILE A 100 -21.33 -1.65 -1.97
C ILE A 100 -21.33 -0.12 -1.90
N ARG A 101 -21.54 0.48 -0.72
CA ARG A 101 -21.47 1.94 -0.51
C ARG A 101 -20.12 2.51 -0.95
N ALA A 102 -19.01 1.81 -0.70
CA ALA A 102 -17.69 2.24 -1.17
C ALA A 102 -17.52 2.12 -2.70
N ARG A 103 -18.06 1.06 -3.33
CA ARG A 103 -18.11 0.92 -4.80
C ARG A 103 -18.93 2.05 -5.41
N ASP A 104 -20.11 2.31 -4.85
CA ASP A 104 -21.05 3.29 -5.38
C ASP A 104 -20.57 4.72 -5.11
N ALA A 105 -19.89 4.99 -4.00
CA ALA A 105 -19.19 6.26 -3.76
C ALA A 105 -18.05 6.47 -4.76
N LYS A 106 -17.27 5.42 -5.07
CA LYS A 106 -16.24 5.48 -6.12
C LYS A 106 -16.86 5.67 -7.51
N ALA A 107 -18.01 5.05 -7.79
CA ALA A 107 -18.74 5.22 -9.04
C ALA A 107 -19.34 6.62 -9.14
N LYS A 108 -19.91 7.17 -8.06
CA LYS A 108 -20.41 8.55 -7.98
C LYS A 108 -19.30 9.57 -8.09
N ALA A 109 -18.16 9.38 -7.42
CA ALA A 109 -16.97 10.23 -7.59
C ALA A 109 -16.42 10.20 -9.03
N LYS A 110 -16.66 9.10 -9.77
CA LYS A 110 -16.36 8.99 -11.19
C LYS A 110 -17.48 9.54 -12.09
N GLY A 111 -18.71 9.59 -11.59
CA GLY A 111 -19.93 10.04 -12.28
C GLY A 111 -20.28 11.51 -12.09
N THR A 112 -19.70 12.22 -11.12
CA THR A 112 -19.82 13.68 -10.93
C THR A 112 -18.79 14.49 -11.73
N SER A 113 -18.23 13.92 -12.80
CA SER A 113 -17.51 14.65 -13.87
C SER A 113 -18.19 14.46 -15.23
N ALA A 114 -19.52 14.41 -15.25
CA ALA A 114 -20.30 14.24 -16.47
C ALA A 114 -21.32 15.36 -16.71
N VAL A 115 -20.99 16.63 -16.41
CA VAL A 115 -21.42 17.81 -17.18
C VAL A 115 -20.26 18.82 -17.14
N THR A 116 -19.82 19.25 -18.32
CA THR A 116 -18.65 20.10 -18.67
C THR A 116 -17.29 19.40 -18.89
N LYS A 117 -17.06 19.00 -20.15
CA LYS A 117 -15.78 18.92 -20.91
C LYS A 117 -14.48 18.60 -20.14
N ALA A 118 -14.24 17.35 -19.72
CA ALA A 118 -12.89 16.90 -19.32
C ALA A 118 -12.52 15.38 -19.35
N PRO A 119 -13.22 14.43 -20.01
CA PRO A 119 -12.80 13.02 -19.96
C PRO A 119 -11.56 12.72 -20.84
N VAL A 120 -11.12 13.64 -21.68
CA VAL A 120 -10.00 13.45 -22.61
C VAL A 120 -8.64 13.67 -21.93
N LYS A 121 -8.55 14.49 -20.87
CA LYS A 121 -7.26 14.96 -20.34
C LYS A 121 -6.50 13.92 -19.51
N LEU A 122 -7.18 13.06 -18.73
CA LEU A 122 -6.51 12.06 -17.88
C LEU A 122 -6.11 10.79 -18.65
N SER A 123 -6.93 10.37 -19.62
CA SER A 123 -6.59 9.28 -20.54
C SER A 123 -5.47 9.71 -21.50
N ALA A 124 -5.50 10.95 -22.00
CA ALA A 124 -4.41 11.52 -22.79
C ALA A 124 -3.13 11.65 -21.97
N LYS A 125 -3.18 12.11 -20.70
CA LYS A 125 -1.98 12.19 -19.84
C LYS A 125 -1.36 10.82 -19.56
N LYS A 126 -2.19 9.79 -19.36
CA LYS A 126 -1.72 8.41 -19.18
C LYS A 126 -1.14 7.79 -20.46
N ALA A 127 -1.75 8.08 -21.62
CA ALA A 127 -1.24 7.64 -22.92
C ALA A 127 0.08 8.36 -23.27
N ALA A 128 0.16 9.66 -23.02
CA ALA A 128 1.39 10.45 -23.18
C ALA A 128 2.49 10.00 -22.22
N ALA A 129 2.15 9.66 -20.98
CA ALA A 129 3.10 9.09 -20.03
C ALA A 129 3.64 7.74 -20.50
N LYS A 130 2.78 6.88 -21.06
CA LYS A 130 3.21 5.60 -21.65
C LYS A 130 4.15 5.84 -22.84
N ALA A 131 3.76 6.69 -23.78
CA ALA A 131 4.59 7.03 -24.94
C ALA A 131 5.96 7.61 -24.53
N ARG A 132 6.01 8.45 -23.48
CA ARG A 132 7.28 8.95 -22.93
C ARG A 132 8.12 7.84 -22.31
N MET A 133 7.52 6.93 -21.54
CA MET A 133 8.24 5.78 -20.98
C MET A 133 8.79 4.85 -22.08
N ASP A 134 8.01 4.60 -23.13
CA ASP A 134 8.42 3.80 -24.28
C ASP A 134 9.58 4.48 -25.02
N ALA A 135 9.51 5.80 -25.26
CA ALA A 135 10.57 6.58 -25.90
C ALA A 135 11.88 6.59 -25.07
N VAL A 136 11.78 6.71 -23.75
CA VAL A 136 12.93 6.63 -22.84
C VAL A 136 13.57 5.24 -22.90
N SER A 137 12.76 4.18 -22.84
CA SER A 137 13.27 2.80 -22.89
C SER A 137 13.95 2.45 -24.21
N ALA A 138 13.54 3.10 -25.31
CA ALA A 138 14.10 2.91 -26.65
C ALA A 138 15.46 3.59 -26.86
N VAL A 139 15.89 4.50 -25.98
CA VAL A 139 17.21 5.13 -26.07
C VAL A 139 18.29 4.04 -25.91
N PRO A 140 19.09 3.78 -26.96
CA PRO A 140 20.18 2.82 -26.88
C PRO A 140 21.20 3.34 -25.86
N MET A 141 21.31 2.63 -24.74
CA MET A 141 22.48 2.76 -23.87
C MET A 141 23.35 1.55 -24.11
N GLU A 142 24.67 1.75 -24.10
CA GLU A 142 25.62 0.69 -24.38
C GLU A 142 25.30 -0.58 -23.57
N ALA A 143 25.18 -1.68 -24.29
CA ALA A 143 24.82 -2.97 -23.77
C ALA A 143 26.08 -3.69 -23.26
N CYS A 144 26.11 -3.99 -21.95
CA CYS A 144 27.10 -4.79 -21.17
C CYS A 144 28.25 -4.03 -20.47
N PRO A 145 28.65 -4.41 -19.23
CA PRO A 145 27.95 -4.88 -18.01
C PRO A 145 27.94 -3.77 -16.92
N PRO A 146 27.60 -4.04 -15.62
CA PRO A 146 26.64 -3.20 -14.88
C PRO A 146 26.99 -1.71 -14.94
N MET A 147 26.09 -0.91 -15.53
CA MET A 147 26.27 0.53 -15.57
C MET A 147 26.57 1.02 -14.14
N PRO A 148 27.71 1.69 -13.92
CA PRO A 148 28.03 2.20 -12.60
C PRO A 148 26.93 3.17 -12.19
N VAL A 149 26.38 2.92 -11.01
CA VAL A 149 25.30 3.75 -10.44
C VAL A 149 25.96 4.78 -9.54
N TYR A 150 25.61 6.05 -9.67
CA TYR A 150 26.20 7.09 -8.84
C TYR A 150 25.14 7.94 -8.11
N ASP A 151 23.87 7.56 -8.19
CA ASP A 151 22.83 8.16 -7.35
C ASP A 151 22.53 7.22 -6.18
N ASP A 152 22.35 7.75 -4.98
CA ASP A 152 21.95 6.96 -3.81
C ASP A 152 20.56 6.31 -3.96
N CYS A 153 20.29 5.24 -3.21
CA CYS A 153 18.96 4.61 -3.21
C CYS A 153 17.85 5.60 -2.81
N ASP A 154 18.12 6.52 -1.88
CA ASP A 154 17.18 7.58 -1.48
C ASP A 154 16.85 8.53 -2.64
N ILE A 155 17.87 8.91 -3.43
CA ILE A 155 17.72 9.79 -4.59
C ILE A 155 16.90 9.09 -5.67
N VAL A 156 17.24 7.84 -5.99
CA VAL A 156 16.48 7.05 -6.97
C VAL A 156 15.03 6.87 -6.53
N ARG A 157 14.77 6.56 -5.25
CA ARG A 157 13.39 6.48 -4.71
C ARG A 157 12.63 7.81 -4.83
N THR A 158 13.31 8.92 -4.60
CA THR A 158 12.73 10.26 -4.76
C THR A 158 12.42 10.54 -6.23
N LYS A 159 13.33 10.24 -7.15
CA LYS A 159 13.13 10.35 -8.60
C LYS A 159 11.92 9.53 -9.08
N ILE A 160 11.78 8.28 -8.63
CA ILE A 160 10.61 7.44 -8.93
C ILE A 160 9.32 8.11 -8.45
N THR A 161 9.31 8.61 -7.22
CA THR A 161 8.10 9.21 -6.63
C THR A 161 7.70 10.49 -7.36
N SER A 162 8.67 11.37 -7.64
CA SER A 162 8.47 12.59 -8.41
C SER A 162 8.02 12.30 -9.85
N PHE A 163 8.61 11.29 -10.49
CA PHE A 163 8.23 10.87 -11.85
C PHE A 163 6.79 10.37 -11.92
N LEU A 164 6.39 9.49 -10.99
CA LEU A 164 5.01 8.97 -10.94
C LEU A 164 4.00 10.10 -10.67
N ALA A 165 4.35 11.06 -9.81
CA ALA A 165 3.51 12.23 -9.54
C ALA A 165 3.37 13.16 -10.76
N ALA A 166 4.49 13.46 -11.44
CA ALA A 166 4.50 14.35 -12.60
C ALA A 166 3.77 13.73 -13.81
N SER A 167 4.12 12.48 -14.14
CA SER A 167 3.59 11.76 -15.29
C SER A 167 2.14 11.29 -15.09
N GLY A 168 1.71 11.04 -13.85
CA GLY A 168 0.45 10.35 -13.56
C GLY A 168 0.47 8.88 -13.98
N ALA A 169 1.64 8.30 -14.28
CA ALA A 169 1.81 6.89 -14.56
C ALA A 169 1.54 6.04 -13.31
N THR A 170 1.06 4.82 -13.50
CA THR A 170 0.91 3.86 -12.40
C THR A 170 2.25 3.20 -12.12
N ALA A 171 2.48 2.80 -10.86
CA ALA A 171 3.67 2.03 -10.50
C ALA A 171 3.81 0.76 -11.35
N ALA A 172 2.69 0.14 -11.74
CA ALA A 172 2.66 -1.03 -12.63
C ALA A 172 3.24 -0.71 -14.02
N ALA A 173 2.75 0.36 -14.67
CA ALA A 173 3.24 0.77 -15.98
C ALA A 173 4.74 1.15 -15.94
N PHE A 174 5.19 1.77 -14.86
CA PHE A 174 6.60 2.06 -14.67
C PHE A 174 7.45 0.79 -14.50
N SER A 175 7.00 -0.18 -13.69
CA SER A 175 7.69 -1.48 -13.57
C SER A 175 7.79 -2.23 -14.90
N ASP A 176 6.74 -2.17 -15.73
CA ASP A 176 6.74 -2.77 -17.07
C ASP A 176 7.77 -2.06 -17.99
N ALA A 177 7.82 -0.73 -17.95
CA ALA A 177 8.75 0.08 -18.75
C ALA A 177 10.24 -0.16 -18.40
N ILE A 178 10.55 -0.41 -17.12
CA ILE A 178 11.93 -0.71 -16.69
C ILE A 178 12.26 -2.21 -16.73
N GLY A 179 11.30 -3.08 -17.08
CA GLY A 179 11.50 -4.53 -17.17
C GLY A 179 11.71 -5.23 -15.82
N VAL A 180 11.10 -4.74 -14.73
CA VAL A 180 11.26 -5.31 -13.37
C VAL A 180 9.93 -5.75 -12.80
N SER A 181 9.91 -6.87 -12.07
CA SER A 181 8.71 -7.33 -11.36
C SER A 181 8.15 -6.27 -10.39
N ARG A 182 6.82 -6.12 -10.39
CA ARG A 182 6.08 -5.21 -9.51
C ARG A 182 6.42 -5.40 -8.03
N GLY A 183 6.66 -6.64 -7.61
CA GLY A 183 7.04 -6.97 -6.23
C GLY A 183 8.38 -6.37 -5.86
N ASN A 184 9.36 -6.42 -6.77
CA ASN A 184 10.70 -5.89 -6.54
C ASN A 184 10.70 -4.35 -6.46
N LEU A 185 9.98 -3.67 -7.36
CA LEU A 185 9.79 -2.22 -7.29
C LEU A 185 9.08 -1.80 -5.99
N THR A 186 8.05 -2.55 -5.58
CA THR A 186 7.30 -2.26 -4.35
C THR A 186 8.17 -2.49 -3.12
N GLY A 187 8.99 -3.55 -3.09
CA GLY A 187 9.97 -3.82 -2.05
C GLY A 187 11.02 -2.72 -1.95
N PHE A 188 11.63 -2.34 -3.08
CA PHE A 188 12.63 -1.29 -3.14
C PHE A 188 12.14 0.03 -2.54
N ARG A 189 10.91 0.45 -2.88
CA ARG A 189 10.30 1.68 -2.35
C ARG A 189 10.02 1.65 -0.84
N LYS A 190 10.01 0.47 -0.21
CA LYS A 190 9.81 0.34 1.24
C LYS A 190 11.10 0.47 2.05
N TYR A 191 12.27 0.25 1.45
CA TYR A 191 13.55 0.43 2.15
C TYR A 191 13.80 1.90 2.53
N ARG A 192 14.72 2.10 3.48
CA ARG A 192 15.12 3.41 4.03
C ARG A 192 16.63 3.43 4.21
N GLY A 193 17.28 4.55 3.84
CA GLY A 193 18.73 4.70 3.87
C GLY A 193 19.38 4.69 2.48
N LYS A 194 20.58 5.27 2.40
CA LYS A 194 21.32 5.53 1.15
C LYS A 194 21.71 4.24 0.40
N GLY A 195 22.08 3.18 1.14
CA GLY A 195 22.44 1.87 0.60
C GLY A 195 21.33 0.82 0.62
N ALA A 196 20.19 1.14 1.24
CA ALA A 196 19.16 0.17 1.50
C ALA A 196 18.40 -0.13 0.20
N GLY A 197 18.73 -1.28 -0.38
CA GLY A 197 18.20 -1.73 -1.66
C GLY A 197 19.17 -1.63 -2.84
N ALA A 198 20.45 -1.31 -2.61
CA ALA A 198 21.45 -1.20 -3.68
C ALA A 198 21.66 -2.51 -4.46
N GLY A 199 21.39 -3.67 -3.84
CA GLY A 199 21.39 -4.97 -4.51
C GLY A 199 20.10 -5.31 -5.27
N SER A 200 19.08 -4.45 -5.26
CA SER A 200 17.82 -4.70 -5.96
C SER A 200 17.96 -4.43 -7.45
N MET A 201 17.44 -5.33 -8.30
CA MET A 201 17.32 -5.05 -9.73
C MET A 201 16.45 -3.81 -10.04
N ALA A 202 15.51 -3.45 -9.16
CA ALA A 202 14.69 -2.26 -9.34
C ALA A 202 15.52 -0.97 -9.25
N TYR A 203 16.57 -0.97 -8.43
CA TYR A 203 17.45 0.18 -8.27
C TYR A 203 18.27 0.44 -9.53
N THR A 204 19.00 -0.57 -10.02
CA THR A 204 19.83 -0.45 -11.23
C THR A 204 18.99 -0.17 -12.48
N ALA A 205 17.84 -0.82 -12.62
CA ALA A 205 16.93 -0.59 -13.75
C ALA A 205 16.28 0.80 -13.71
N ALA A 206 15.82 1.26 -12.55
CA ALA A 206 15.24 2.61 -12.42
C ALA A 206 16.30 3.69 -12.66
N TYR A 207 17.52 3.49 -12.15
CA TYR A 207 18.64 4.38 -12.41
C TYR A 207 18.94 4.49 -13.91
N ARG A 208 19.06 3.36 -14.60
CA ARG A 208 19.21 3.29 -16.07
C ARG A 208 18.12 4.09 -16.81
N PHE A 209 16.87 3.94 -16.37
CA PHE A 209 15.74 4.65 -16.98
C PHE A 209 15.85 6.18 -16.82
N PHE A 210 16.27 6.68 -15.66
CA PHE A 210 16.46 8.12 -15.47
C PHE A 210 17.66 8.67 -16.23
N GLU A 211 18.70 7.87 -16.44
CA GLU A 211 19.81 8.22 -17.33
C GLU A 211 19.37 8.32 -18.79
N GLN A 212 18.61 7.33 -19.26
CA GLN A 212 17.98 7.39 -20.59
C GLN A 212 17.11 8.64 -20.75
N MET A 213 16.34 8.97 -19.71
CA MET A 213 15.50 10.17 -19.71
C MET A 213 16.34 11.44 -19.77
N ARG A 214 17.45 11.52 -19.02
CA ARG A 214 18.37 12.66 -19.07
C ARG A 214 18.95 12.83 -20.48
N VAL A 215 19.40 11.74 -21.09
CA VAL A 215 19.96 11.76 -22.46
C VAL A 215 18.91 12.21 -23.46
N LEU A 216 17.68 11.70 -23.34
CA LEU A 216 16.55 12.08 -24.20
C LEU A 216 16.18 13.56 -24.05
N ASP A 217 16.15 14.07 -22.82
CA ASP A 217 15.81 15.47 -22.54
C ASP A 217 17.00 16.43 -22.76
N GLY A 218 18.22 15.92 -23.00
CA GLY A 218 19.43 16.73 -23.19
C GLY A 218 19.87 17.50 -21.94
N VAL A 219 19.46 17.06 -20.74
CA VAL A 219 19.71 17.78 -19.48
C VAL A 219 21.12 17.48 -18.98
N ALA A 220 21.79 18.48 -18.39
CA ALA A 220 23.09 18.31 -17.76
C ALA A 220 23.01 17.34 -16.55
N LYS A 221 24.17 16.80 -16.15
CA LYS A 221 24.27 15.98 -14.93
C LYS A 221 23.93 16.82 -13.69
N THR A 222 23.31 16.21 -12.69
CA THR A 222 23.01 16.87 -11.41
C THR A 222 24.30 17.11 -10.60
N ALA A 223 24.32 18.10 -9.72
CA ALA A 223 25.49 18.37 -8.87
C ALA A 223 25.91 17.15 -8.04
N HIS A 224 24.94 16.46 -7.43
CA HIS A 224 25.19 15.20 -6.70
C HIS A 224 25.81 14.11 -7.59
N ARG A 225 25.43 14.08 -8.87
CA ARG A 225 26.00 13.11 -9.83
C ARG A 225 27.47 13.41 -10.10
N VAL A 226 27.82 14.67 -10.31
CA VAL A 226 29.21 15.09 -10.51
C VAL A 226 30.06 14.78 -9.28
N GLU A 227 29.57 15.14 -8.09
CA GLU A 227 30.24 14.83 -6.81
C GLU A 227 30.43 13.32 -6.63
N SER A 228 29.41 12.53 -6.96
CA SER A 228 29.47 11.07 -6.83
C SER A 228 30.41 10.45 -7.87
N GLU A 229 30.49 10.99 -9.09
CA GLU A 229 31.48 10.58 -10.10
C GLU A 229 32.91 10.88 -9.64
N GLU A 230 33.13 12.05 -9.04
CA GLU A 230 34.43 12.43 -8.46
C GLU A 230 34.81 11.55 -7.26
N ARG A 231 33.83 11.21 -6.41
CA ARG A 231 34.06 10.41 -5.21
C ARG A 231 34.30 8.93 -5.50
N TRP A 232 33.51 8.34 -6.40
CA TRP A 232 33.50 6.88 -6.64
C TRP A 232 34.30 6.45 -7.87
N GLY A 233 34.68 7.38 -8.75
CA GLY A 233 35.39 7.06 -9.98
C GLY A 233 34.59 6.12 -10.90
N ALA A 234 35.28 5.33 -11.71
CA ALA A 234 34.64 4.49 -12.74
C ALA A 234 33.74 3.36 -12.18
N GLU A 235 33.89 2.98 -10.91
CA GLU A 235 33.17 1.86 -10.29
C GLU A 235 31.77 2.26 -9.78
N GLY A 236 31.54 3.53 -9.44
CA GLY A 236 30.28 4.00 -8.86
C GLY A 236 29.99 3.46 -7.44
N TYR A 237 28.74 3.55 -7.01
CA TYR A 237 28.26 3.00 -5.73
C TYR A 237 28.35 1.48 -5.70
N LYS A 238 28.77 0.96 -4.53
CA LYS A 238 28.73 -0.48 -4.24
C LYS A 238 27.28 -0.97 -4.21
N LEU A 239 26.94 -1.94 -5.06
CA LEU A 239 25.60 -2.56 -5.15
C LEU A 239 25.30 -3.54 -3.99
N ARG A 240 25.88 -3.32 -2.81
CA ARG A 240 25.65 -4.14 -1.62
C ARG A 240 24.50 -3.54 -0.83
N HIS A 241 23.50 -4.36 -0.47
CA HIS A 241 22.46 -3.90 0.44
C HIS A 241 23.09 -3.47 1.77
N ASP A 242 22.91 -2.19 2.11
CA ASP A 242 23.43 -1.59 3.33
C ASP A 242 22.35 -0.72 3.96
N ASP A 243 21.73 -1.24 5.02
CA ASP A 243 20.72 -0.55 5.81
C ASP A 243 21.35 0.28 6.95
N GLY A 244 22.69 0.36 7.01
CA GLY A 244 23.42 1.02 8.09
C GLY A 244 23.46 0.21 9.38
N HIS A 245 22.87 -0.99 9.41
CA HIS A 245 22.92 -1.87 10.58
C HIS A 245 24.10 -2.85 10.47
N ARG A 246 24.88 -2.94 11.54
CA ARG A 246 26.06 -3.80 11.64
C ARG A 246 26.00 -4.66 12.87
N TRP A 247 26.25 -5.94 12.65
CA TRP A 247 26.60 -6.87 13.72
C TRP A 247 28.09 -6.76 13.97
N VAL A 248 28.46 -6.35 15.18
CA VAL A 248 29.86 -6.28 15.63
C VAL A 248 30.03 -7.34 16.71
N ARG A 249 31.15 -8.08 16.67
CA ARG A 249 31.49 -9.02 17.72
C ARG A 249 31.89 -8.22 18.96
N ASP A 250 31.40 -8.60 20.12
CA ASP A 250 31.69 -7.89 21.37
C ASP A 250 33.21 -7.79 21.60
N GLY A 251 33.70 -6.59 21.88
CA GLY A 251 35.12 -6.30 22.14
C GLY A 251 36.02 -6.01 20.93
N GLU A 252 35.57 -6.13 19.68
CA GLU A 252 36.38 -5.73 18.51
C GLU A 252 36.06 -4.30 18.02
N PRO A 253 37.08 -3.48 17.70
CA PRO A 253 36.84 -2.15 17.13
C PRO A 253 36.19 -2.29 15.74
N MET A 254 35.11 -1.53 15.52
CA MET A 254 34.39 -1.50 14.25
C MET A 254 35.26 -0.90 13.15
N ASP A 255 35.52 -1.63 12.05
CA ASP A 255 36.20 -1.06 10.87
C ASP A 255 35.35 0.10 10.32
N PRO A 256 35.87 1.34 10.20
CA PRO A 256 35.13 2.48 9.64
C PRO A 256 34.64 2.24 8.20
N ARG A 257 35.33 1.38 7.42
CA ARG A 257 34.88 0.94 6.08
C ARG A 257 33.55 0.20 6.12
N LEU A 258 33.26 -0.38 7.28
CA LEU A 258 32.04 -1.10 7.52
C LEU A 258 30.93 -0.09 7.93
N ALA A 259 31.23 0.97 8.68
CA ALA A 259 30.21 1.87 9.21
C ALA A 259 29.54 2.79 8.18
N ASP A 260 30.24 3.21 7.13
CA ASP A 260 29.74 4.22 6.19
C ASP A 260 29.73 3.71 4.74
N ILE A 261 28.56 3.72 4.10
CA ILE A 261 28.45 3.41 2.67
C ILE A 261 29.19 4.46 1.82
N ASP A 262 29.35 5.67 2.34
CA ASP A 262 30.08 6.77 1.72
C ASP A 262 31.61 6.68 1.94
N TYR A 263 32.10 5.63 2.62
CA TYR A 263 33.52 5.43 2.87
C TYR A 263 34.27 5.10 1.57
N CYS A 264 35.02 6.08 1.05
CA CYS A 264 35.92 5.91 -0.09
C CYS A 264 37.34 5.49 0.37
N LYS A 265 38.01 4.64 -0.42
CA LYS A 265 39.33 4.04 -0.10
C LYS A 265 40.45 5.07 0.03
N ASP A 266 40.33 6.22 -0.64
CA ASP A 266 41.41 7.20 -0.77
C ASP A 266 41.20 8.43 0.12
N LEU A 267 41.52 8.27 1.40
CA LEU A 267 41.79 9.39 2.31
C LEU A 267 43.15 10.07 2.05
N SER A 268 43.89 9.68 1.00
CA SER A 268 45.20 10.25 0.64
C SER A 268 45.14 11.63 -0.01
N ARG A 269 43.95 12.18 -0.29
CA ARG A 269 43.75 13.53 -0.84
C ARG A 269 43.21 14.57 0.14
N LYS A 270 43.38 14.36 1.46
CA LYS A 270 43.33 15.48 2.40
C LYS A 270 44.71 16.17 2.40
N LYS A 271 44.90 17.11 1.49
CA LYS A 271 45.80 18.26 1.70
C LYS A 271 44.98 19.40 2.26
#